data_AF-A0A2A9FNN4-F1
#
_entry.id   AF-A0A2A9FNN4-F1
#
_cell.length_a   1.000
_cell.length_b   1.000
_cell.length_c   1.000
_cell.angle_alpha   90.00
_cell.angle_beta   90.00
_cell.angle_gamma   90.00
#
_symmetry.space_group_name_H-M   'P 1'
#
loop_
_entity.id
_entity.type
_entity.pdbx_description
1 polymer ?
#
loop_
_entity_poly.entity_id
_entity_poly.type
_entity_poly.pdbx_seq_one_letter_code
_entity_poly.pdbx_strand_id
1 'polypeptide(L)'
;MNRPDASELLAAARETLMNDVFPSVPEHLRYEVRMIASAMGIAAREAAAQSQTEVELFSKVLPESIAVSSTSSFDARRAIARAIRAGVFDTPGAQQEKLQVALTETVYNALKISNPKATQSSGGQR
;
A
#
# COMPACT_ATOMS: atom_id res chain seq x y z
N MET A 1 -6.05 20.93 -16.72
CA MET A 1 -5.19 21.74 -15.83
C MET A 1 -4.50 20.75 -14.89
N ASN A 2 -3.21 20.53 -15.10
CA ASN A 2 -2.44 19.45 -14.47
C ASN A 2 -1.96 19.92 -13.09
N ARG A 3 -2.63 19.47 -12.03
CA ARG A 3 -2.29 19.84 -10.65
C ARG A 3 -1.63 18.61 -10.04
N PRO A 4 -0.37 18.70 -9.57
CA PRO A 4 0.37 17.53 -9.16
C PRO A 4 -0.29 16.87 -7.95
N ASP A 5 -0.32 15.55 -7.95
CA ASP A 5 -0.86 14.77 -6.84
C ASP A 5 0.12 14.69 -5.65
N ALA A 6 -0.35 14.20 -4.50
CA ALA A 6 0.48 14.15 -3.29
C ALA A 6 1.72 13.26 -3.45
N SER A 7 1.64 12.19 -4.25
CA SER A 7 2.79 11.33 -4.54
C SER A 7 3.82 12.07 -5.39
N GLU A 8 3.37 12.77 -6.44
CA GLU A 8 4.22 13.57 -7.32
C GLU A 8 4.92 14.69 -6.55
N LEU A 9 4.21 15.39 -5.65
CA LEU A 9 4.78 16.43 -4.80
C LEU A 9 5.84 15.88 -3.84
N LEU A 10 5.59 14.73 -3.21
CA LEU A 10 6.54 14.09 -2.30
C LEU A 10 7.77 13.56 -3.04
N ALA A 11 7.59 13.02 -4.25
CA ALA A 11 8.68 12.59 -5.11
C ALA A 11 9.58 13.76 -5.51
N ALA A 12 8.98 14.86 -5.99
CA ALA A 12 9.71 16.08 -6.37
C ALA A 12 10.48 16.67 -5.18
N ALA A 13 9.83 16.79 -4.01
CA ALA A 13 10.48 17.32 -2.81
C ALA A 13 11.65 16.43 -2.36
N ARG A 14 11.53 15.10 -2.48
CA ARG A 14 12.62 14.17 -2.14
C ARG A 14 13.78 14.30 -3.12
N GLU A 15 13.49 14.45 -4.40
CA GLU A 15 14.50 14.67 -5.44
C GLU A 15 15.30 15.95 -5.18
N THR A 16 14.62 17.08 -4.97
CA THR A 16 15.25 18.36 -4.62
C THR A 16 16.07 18.24 -3.32
N LEU A 17 15.55 17.55 -2.30
CA LEU A 17 16.28 17.36 -1.04
C LEU A 17 17.60 16.59 -1.25
N MET A 18 17.60 15.56 -2.10
CA MET A 18 18.80 14.72 -2.32
C MET A 18 19.78 15.30 -3.33
N ASN A 19 19.29 15.97 -4.37
CA ASN A 19 20.13 16.46 -5.45
C ASN A 19 20.67 17.86 -5.16
N ASP A 20 19.83 18.74 -4.58
CA ASP A 20 20.16 20.16 -4.48
C ASP A 20 20.56 20.56 -3.05
N VAL A 21 19.91 19.97 -2.04
CA VAL A 21 20.13 20.34 -0.63
C VAL A 21 21.20 19.47 0.02
N PHE A 22 21.12 18.15 -0.12
CA PHE A 22 22.02 17.19 0.55
C PHE A 22 23.52 17.45 0.34
N PRO A 23 24.00 17.87 -0.85
CA PRO A 23 25.42 18.18 -1.04
C PRO A 23 25.95 19.28 -0.11
N SER A 24 25.09 20.22 0.31
CA SER A 24 25.43 21.32 1.21
C SER A 24 25.21 21.00 2.69
N VAL A 25 24.71 19.79 3.02
CA VAL A 25 24.38 19.42 4.40
C VAL A 25 25.66 19.07 5.18
N PRO A 26 25.87 19.70 6.36
CA PRO A 26 26.95 19.36 7.27
C PRO A 26 26.94 17.87 7.66
N GLU A 27 28.11 17.28 7.87
CA GLU A 27 28.24 15.83 8.05
C GLU A 27 27.39 15.28 9.21
N HIS A 28 27.30 16.01 10.32
CA HIS A 28 26.52 15.63 11.50
C HIS A 28 25.00 15.62 11.28
N LEU A 29 24.49 16.12 10.14
CA LEU A 29 23.06 16.12 9.80
C LEU A 29 22.73 15.19 8.61
N ARG A 30 23.74 14.54 8.02
CA ARG A 30 23.53 13.73 6.81
C ARG A 30 22.67 12.50 7.07
N TYR A 31 22.73 11.94 8.28
CA TYR A 31 21.88 10.81 8.65
C TYR A 31 20.41 11.23 8.69
N GLU A 32 20.11 12.33 9.35
CA GLU A 32 18.78 12.89 9.52
C GLU A 32 18.16 13.23 8.17
N VAL A 33 18.93 13.86 7.28
CA VAL A 33 18.44 14.21 5.93
C VAL A 33 18.15 12.96 5.09
N ARG A 34 19.00 11.92 5.19
CA ARG A 34 18.71 10.62 4.54
C ARG A 34 17.48 9.93 5.13
N MET A 35 17.28 10.01 6.44
CA MET A 35 16.11 9.46 7.14
C MET A 35 14.83 10.17 6.67
N ILE A 36 14.85 11.51 6.56
CA ILE A 36 13.75 12.30 6.00
C ILE A 36 13.45 11.88 4.56
N ALA A 37 14.48 11.77 3.70
CA ALA A 37 14.29 11.34 2.31
C ALA A 37 13.73 9.91 2.19
N SER A 38 14.06 9.03 3.12
CA SER A 38 13.45 7.70 3.22
C SER A 38 11.97 7.79 3.57
N ALA A 39 11.62 8.57 4.59
CA ALA A 39 10.25 8.79 5.03
C ALA A 39 9.38 9.42 3.93
N MET A 40 9.90 10.41 3.19
CA MET A 40 9.21 11.00 2.04
C MET A 40 8.92 9.98 0.94
N GLY A 41 9.86 9.07 0.69
CA GLY A 41 9.66 7.98 -0.26
C GLY A 41 8.55 7.01 0.17
N ILE A 42 8.43 6.73 1.47
CA ILE A 42 7.34 5.91 2.02
C ILE A 42 6.01 6.64 1.84
N ALA A 43 5.93 7.91 2.25
CA ALA A 43 4.72 8.72 2.16
C ALA A 43 4.23 8.88 0.70
N ALA A 44 5.14 9.05 -0.27
CA ALA A 44 4.77 9.12 -1.69
C ALA A 44 4.09 7.83 -2.16
N ARG A 45 4.62 6.68 -1.75
CA ARG A 45 4.04 5.36 -2.08
C ARG A 45 2.69 5.13 -1.39
N GLU A 46 2.54 5.57 -0.15
CA GLU A 46 1.24 5.54 0.54
C GLU A 46 0.20 6.40 -0.18
N ALA A 47 0.58 7.62 -0.58
CA ALA A 47 -0.28 8.53 -1.32
C ALA A 47 -0.71 7.95 -2.69
N ALA A 48 0.20 7.29 -3.42
CA ALA A 48 -0.12 6.63 -4.68
C ALA A 48 -1.03 5.40 -4.49
N ALA A 49 -0.82 4.62 -3.43
CA ALA A 49 -1.59 3.41 -3.14
C ALA A 49 -3.03 3.70 -2.67
N GLN A 50 -3.29 4.88 -2.11
CA GLN A 50 -4.66 5.31 -1.76
C GLN A 50 -5.61 5.38 -2.95
N SER A 51 -5.09 5.37 -4.19
CA SER A 51 -5.89 5.31 -5.42
C SER A 51 -6.54 3.94 -5.67
N GLN A 52 -6.01 2.85 -5.10
CA GLN A 52 -6.60 1.51 -5.16
C GLN A 52 -7.12 1.13 -3.77
N THR A 53 -8.27 1.67 -3.41
CA THR A 53 -8.79 1.53 -2.04
C THR A 53 -9.09 0.07 -1.70
N GLU A 54 -8.60 -0.41 -0.54
CA GLU A 54 -8.96 -1.72 0.03
C GLU A 54 -10.47 -1.92 0.15
N VAL A 55 -11.21 -0.81 0.22
CA VAL A 55 -12.67 -0.77 0.13
C VAL A 55 -13.17 -1.43 -1.14
N GLU A 56 -12.63 -1.09 -2.31
CA GLU A 56 -13.02 -1.70 -3.60
C GLU A 56 -12.59 -3.16 -3.70
N LEU A 57 -11.41 -3.48 -3.16
CA LEU A 57 -10.87 -4.84 -3.17
C LEU A 57 -11.74 -5.78 -2.33
N PHE A 58 -12.12 -5.35 -1.13
CA PHE A 58 -12.93 -6.16 -0.21
C PHE A 58 -14.43 -6.14 -0.52
N SER A 59 -14.96 -5.06 -1.11
CA SER A 59 -16.37 -5.05 -1.54
C SER A 59 -16.66 -6.08 -2.62
N LYS A 60 -15.69 -6.39 -3.49
CA LYS A 60 -15.80 -7.44 -4.52
C LYS A 60 -15.74 -8.87 -3.97
N VAL A 61 -15.29 -9.04 -2.73
CA VAL A 61 -15.10 -10.35 -2.08
C VAL A 61 -16.22 -10.68 -1.12
N LEU A 62 -16.81 -9.68 -0.46
CA LEU A 62 -17.91 -9.90 0.47
C LEU A 62 -19.15 -10.42 -0.28
N PRO A 63 -19.83 -11.46 0.22
CA PRO A 63 -21.15 -11.82 -0.26
C PRO A 63 -22.10 -10.63 -0.13
N GLU A 64 -23.05 -10.46 -1.06
CA GLU A 64 -24.04 -9.36 -1.02
C GLU A 64 -24.79 -9.29 0.32
N SER A 65 -25.03 -10.44 0.97
CA SER A 65 -25.67 -10.52 2.28
C SER A 65 -24.84 -9.93 3.44
N ILE A 66 -23.54 -9.74 3.24
CA ILE A 66 -22.59 -9.21 4.24
C ILE A 66 -21.98 -7.88 3.77
N ALA A 67 -22.17 -7.50 2.51
CA ALA A 67 -21.68 -6.28 1.90
C ALA A 67 -22.30 -5.03 2.56
N VAL A 68 -21.76 -4.65 3.71
CA VAL A 68 -21.99 -3.33 4.31
C VAL A 68 -21.28 -2.32 3.43
N SER A 69 -21.95 -1.22 3.09
CA SER A 69 -21.35 -0.06 2.43
C SER A 69 -20.20 0.48 3.29
N SER A 70 -19.02 -0.09 3.10
CA SER A 70 -17.82 0.24 3.83
C SER A 70 -17.33 1.56 3.26
N THR A 71 -17.44 2.63 4.02
CA THR A 71 -17.03 3.97 3.59
C THR A 71 -15.54 4.22 3.83
N SER A 72 -14.87 3.30 4.54
CA SER A 72 -13.45 3.37 4.87
C SER A 72 -12.77 2.00 4.77
N SER A 73 -11.45 2.01 4.52
CA SER A 73 -10.63 0.79 4.53
C SER A 73 -10.68 0.06 5.88
N PHE A 74 -10.79 0.79 6.98
CA PHE A 74 -10.93 0.22 8.32
C PHE A 74 -12.22 -0.62 8.44
N ASP A 75 -13.35 -0.07 7.99
CA ASP A 75 -14.63 -0.77 8.04
C ASP A 75 -14.64 -2.00 7.12
N ALA A 76 -14.05 -1.87 5.93
CA ALA A 76 -13.90 -2.96 4.98
C ALA A 76 -13.07 -4.12 5.56
N ARG A 77 -11.90 -3.83 6.17
CA ARG A 77 -11.09 -4.82 6.88
C ARG A 77 -11.86 -5.48 8.02
N ARG A 78 -12.61 -4.69 8.79
CA ARG A 78 -13.40 -5.21 9.92
C ARG A 78 -14.53 -6.14 9.44
N ALA A 79 -15.18 -5.82 8.32
CA ALA A 79 -16.21 -6.66 7.72
C ALA A 79 -15.64 -8.00 7.22
N ILE A 80 -14.55 -7.98 6.47
CA ILE A 80 -13.84 -9.19 6.02
C ILE A 80 -13.40 -10.04 7.20
N ALA A 81 -12.77 -9.44 8.23
CA ALA A 81 -12.31 -10.18 9.39
C ALA A 81 -13.45 -10.84 10.19
N ARG A 82 -14.66 -10.27 10.18
CA ARG A 82 -15.84 -10.90 10.77
C ARG A 82 -16.33 -12.07 9.91
N ALA A 83 -16.41 -11.88 8.59
CA ALA A 83 -16.86 -12.92 7.67
C ALA A 83 -15.93 -14.15 7.66
N ILE A 84 -14.60 -13.93 7.71
CA ILE A 84 -13.61 -15.01 7.89
C ILE A 84 -13.86 -15.76 9.20
N ARG A 85 -14.01 -15.04 10.33
CA ARG A 85 -14.26 -15.67 11.64
C ARG A 85 -15.60 -16.40 11.73
N ALA A 86 -16.58 -16.02 10.91
CA ALA A 86 -17.86 -16.69 10.80
C ALA A 86 -17.84 -17.91 9.87
N GLY A 87 -16.68 -18.25 9.29
CA GLY A 87 -16.51 -19.40 8.40
C GLY A 87 -17.11 -19.22 7.00
N VAL A 88 -17.41 -17.99 6.59
CA VAL A 88 -18.05 -17.69 5.28
C VAL A 88 -17.21 -18.17 4.09
N PHE A 89 -15.89 -18.30 4.29
CA PHE A 89 -14.92 -18.66 3.24
C PHE A 89 -14.26 -20.03 3.48
N ASP A 90 -14.76 -20.83 4.43
CA ASP A 90 -14.15 -22.11 4.80
C ASP A 90 -14.44 -23.21 3.76
N THR A 91 -15.56 -23.09 3.05
CA THR A 91 -15.92 -24.01 1.96
C THR A 91 -15.07 -23.73 0.73
N PRO A 92 -14.36 -24.74 0.18
CA PRO A 92 -13.61 -24.58 -1.06
C PRO A 92 -14.49 -24.10 -2.22
N GLY A 93 -13.98 -23.16 -3.01
CA GLY A 93 -14.64 -22.66 -4.21
C GLY A 93 -14.31 -21.21 -4.52
N ALA A 94 -15.05 -20.64 -5.47
CA ALA A 94 -14.76 -19.31 -6.02
C ALA A 94 -14.72 -18.19 -4.96
N GLN A 95 -15.50 -18.28 -3.89
CA GLN A 95 -15.51 -17.28 -2.82
C GLN A 95 -14.21 -17.31 -2.01
N GLN A 96 -13.72 -18.51 -1.69
CA GLN A 96 -12.45 -18.70 -0.98
C GLN A 96 -11.27 -18.24 -1.84
N GLU A 97 -11.27 -18.57 -3.14
CA GLU A 97 -10.24 -18.14 -4.09
C GLU A 97 -10.20 -16.61 -4.23
N LYS A 98 -11.37 -15.96 -4.37
CA LYS A 98 -11.48 -14.50 -4.40
C LYS A 98 -10.92 -13.85 -3.14
N LEU A 99 -11.20 -14.42 -1.97
CA LEU A 99 -10.62 -13.93 -0.72
C LEU A 99 -9.10 -14.06 -0.72
N GLN A 100 -8.57 -15.22 -1.12
CA GLN A 100 -7.13 -15.45 -1.15
C GLN A 100 -6.42 -14.47 -2.08
N VAL A 101 -6.98 -14.21 -3.27
CA VAL A 101 -6.45 -13.21 -4.20
C VAL A 101 -6.43 -11.83 -3.55
N ALA A 102 -7.55 -11.39 -2.97
CA ALA A 102 -7.63 -10.06 -2.35
C ALA A 102 -6.68 -9.89 -1.15
N LEU A 103 -6.52 -10.92 -0.30
CA LEU A 103 -5.57 -10.90 0.81
C LEU A 103 -4.13 -10.84 0.31
N THR A 104 -3.81 -11.62 -0.71
CA THR A 104 -2.47 -11.62 -1.32
C THR A 104 -2.15 -10.27 -1.95
N GLU A 105 -3.09 -9.70 -2.68
CA GLU A 105 -2.95 -8.38 -3.30
C GLU A 105 -2.78 -7.28 -2.26
N THR A 106 -3.53 -7.33 -1.15
CA THR A 106 -3.38 -6.39 -0.03
C THR A 106 -1.97 -6.46 0.58
N VAL A 107 -1.46 -7.67 0.83
CA VAL A 107 -0.11 -7.87 1.37
C VAL A 107 0.94 -7.39 0.38
N TYR A 108 0.79 -7.71 -0.90
CA TYR A 108 1.71 -7.30 -1.95
C TYR A 108 1.76 -5.77 -2.10
N ASN A 109 0.62 -5.10 -2.03
CA ASN A 109 0.53 -3.65 -2.04
C ASN A 109 1.20 -3.03 -0.80
N ALA A 110 0.98 -3.60 0.39
CA ALA A 110 1.68 -3.15 1.60
C ALA A 110 3.20 -3.36 1.53
N LEU A 111 3.66 -4.45 0.90
CA LEU A 111 5.08 -4.72 0.68
C LEU A 111 5.69 -3.78 -0.36
N LYS A 112 4.99 -3.44 -1.44
CA LYS A 112 5.47 -2.43 -2.41
C LYS A 112 5.75 -1.07 -1.76
N ILE A 113 4.96 -0.72 -0.74
CA ILE A 113 5.12 0.54 0.02
C ILE A 113 6.28 0.44 1.01
N SER A 114 6.28 -0.58 1.85
CA SER A 114 7.20 -0.70 2.99
C SER A 114 8.56 -1.31 2.64
N ASN A 115 8.58 -2.28 1.72
CA ASN A 115 9.78 -3.02 1.32
C ASN A 115 9.67 -3.52 -0.14
N PRO A 116 9.84 -2.65 -1.14
CA PRO A 116 9.67 -3.01 -2.55
C PRO A 116 10.62 -4.12 -3.02
N LYS A 117 11.79 -4.28 -2.38
CA LYS A 117 12.73 -5.36 -2.69
C LYS A 117 12.14 -6.75 -2.43
N ALA A 118 11.24 -6.89 -1.46
CA ALA A 118 10.55 -8.15 -1.19
C ALA A 118 9.53 -8.53 -2.29
N THR A 119 9.11 -7.56 -3.11
CA THR A 119 8.13 -7.74 -4.20
C THR A 119 8.78 -7.90 -5.57
N GLN A 120 10.07 -7.60 -5.68
CA GLN A 120 10.88 -7.92 -6.85
C GLN A 120 11.22 -9.40 -6.75
N SER A 121 10.67 -10.21 -7.65
CA SER A 121 11.13 -11.58 -7.87
C SER A 121 12.66 -11.54 -7.89
N SER A 122 13.29 -12.19 -6.92
CA SER A 122 14.71 -12.45 -6.98
C SER A 122 14.88 -13.30 -8.23
N GLY A 123 15.33 -12.67 -9.33
CA GLY A 123 15.78 -13.33 -10.55
C GLY A 123 17.04 -14.12 -10.24
N GLY A 124 16.91 -15.15 -9.40
CA GLY A 124 17.87 -16.22 -9.26
C GLY A 124 17.60 -17.19 -10.39
N GLN A 125 18.38 -17.04 -11.46
CA GLN A 125 18.61 -18.12 -12.42
C GLN A 125 18.88 -19.42 -11.63
N ARG A 126 18.01 -20.41 -11.84
CA ARG A 126 18.33 -21.81 -11.61
C ARG A 126 18.77 -22.41 -12.93
#